data_AF-A0A962QQA7-F1
#
_entry.id   AF-A0A962QQA7-F1
#
_cell.length_a   1.000
_cell.length_b   1.000
_cell.length_c   1.000
_cell.angle_alpha   90.00
_cell.angle_beta   90.00
_cell.angle_gamma   90.00
#
_symmetry.space_group_name_H-M   'P 1'
#
loop_
_entity.id
_entity.type
_entity.pdbx_description
1 polymer ?
#
loop_
_entity_poly.entity_id
_entity_poly.type
_entity_poly.pdbx_seq_one_letter_code
_entity_poly.pdbx_strand_id
1 'polypeptide(L)'
;MDIVSLVITFLLAGLMLLLVVRLPLAILSNLRAGHRFREGLADALAELRLSRMLKYLGIDAATYLHKEQAVEIKKHMERCDACDAKSRCDQVLDNEPAADAEHLGFCANIDDLKEIRRVR
;
A
#
# COMPACT_ATOMS: atom_id res chain seq x y z
N MET A 1 -1.88 -28.20 50.38
CA MET A 1 -1.06 -27.50 49.37
C MET A 1 0.00 -26.72 50.12
N ASP A 2 1.26 -27.02 49.86
CA ASP A 2 2.35 -26.30 50.52
C ASP A 2 2.42 -24.86 50.01
N ILE A 3 2.84 -23.94 50.89
CA ILE A 3 2.97 -22.51 50.59
C ILE A 3 3.84 -22.30 49.35
N VAL A 4 4.88 -23.11 49.18
CA VAL A 4 5.78 -23.10 48.02
C VAL A 4 5.01 -23.36 46.73
N SER A 5 4.17 -24.40 46.70
CA SER A 5 3.34 -24.73 45.53
C SER A 5 2.35 -23.62 45.19
N LEU A 6 1.75 -23.00 46.20
CA LEU A 6 0.82 -21.88 46.02
C LEU A 6 1.51 -20.66 45.40
N VAL A 7 2.71 -20.32 45.87
CA VAL A 7 3.52 -19.23 45.29
C VAL A 7 3.88 -19.53 43.83
N ILE A 8 4.30 -20.75 43.52
CA ILE A 8 4.65 -21.16 42.15
C ILE A 8 3.43 -21.04 41.23
N THR A 9 2.25 -21.48 41.66
CA THR A 9 1.03 -21.38 40.87
C THR A 9 0.66 -19.94 40.55
N PHE A 10 0.78 -19.01 41.51
CA PHE A 10 0.51 -17.60 41.25
C PHE A 10 1.50 -16.96 40.29
N LEU A 11 2.79 -17.29 40.40
CA LEU A 11 3.80 -16.82 39.46
C LEU A 11 3.51 -17.33 38.04
N LEU A 12 3.18 -18.62 37.91
CA LEU A 12 2.85 -19.22 36.62
C LEU A 12 1.58 -18.59 36.02
N ALA A 13 0.54 -18.38 36.84
CA ALA A 13 -0.69 -17.73 36.42
C ALA A 13 -0.45 -16.27 35.98
N GLY A 14 0.39 -15.53 36.69
CA GLY A 14 0.79 -14.17 36.31
C GLY A 14 1.54 -14.14 34.98
N LEU A 15 2.47 -15.07 34.75
CA LEU A 15 3.19 -15.20 33.48
C LEU A 15 2.23 -15.53 32.33
N MET A 16 1.32 -16.47 32.54
CA MET A 16 0.30 -16.83 31.55
C MET A 16 -0.62 -15.65 31.23
N LEU A 17 -1.09 -14.92 32.24
CA LEU A 17 -1.91 -13.73 32.06
C LEU A 17 -1.16 -12.66 31.25
N LEU A 18 0.13 -12.45 31.54
CA LEU A 18 0.97 -11.51 30.80
C LEU A 18 1.04 -11.89 29.31
N LEU A 19 1.26 -13.17 28.98
CA LEU A 19 1.29 -13.63 27.60
C LEU A 19 -0.07 -13.48 26.90
N VAL A 20 -1.16 -13.86 27.58
CA VAL A 20 -2.53 -13.74 27.07
C VAL A 20 -2.89 -12.30 26.76
N VAL A 21 -2.39 -11.32 27.52
CA VAL A 21 -2.65 -9.90 27.26
C VAL A 21 -1.71 -9.33 26.20
N ARG A 22 -0.42 -9.70 26.22
CA ARG A 22 0.59 -9.13 25.30
C ARG A 22 0.38 -9.55 23.85
N LEU A 23 -0.05 -10.78 23.59
CA LEU A 23 -0.24 -11.28 22.23
C LEU A 23 -1.32 -10.50 21.45
N PRO A 24 -2.57 -10.34 21.96
CA PRO A 24 -3.59 -9.53 21.32
C PRO A 24 -3.16 -8.08 21.10
N LEU A 25 -2.47 -7.48 22.08
CA LEU A 25 -1.97 -6.10 21.96
C LEU A 25 -0.94 -5.97 20.83
N ALA A 26 -0.02 -6.93 20.72
CA ALA A 26 0.97 -6.95 19.65
C ALA A 26 0.31 -7.12 18.27
N ILE A 27 -0.65 -8.04 18.14
CA ILE A 27 -1.40 -8.26 16.90
C ILE A 27 -2.15 -6.98 16.52
N LEU A 28 -2.87 -6.36 17.45
CA LEU A 28 -3.63 -5.14 17.20
C LEU A 28 -2.71 -3.98 16.80
N SER A 29 -1.57 -3.83 17.47
CA SER A 29 -0.57 -2.82 17.14
C SER A 29 -0.02 -3.02 15.72
N ASN A 30 0.28 -4.26 15.35
CA ASN A 30 0.79 -4.59 14.03
C ASN A 30 -0.25 -4.34 12.93
N LEU A 31 -1.51 -4.72 13.17
CA LEU A 31 -2.62 -4.44 12.26
C LEU A 31 -2.84 -2.95 12.06
N ARG A 32 -2.83 -2.15 13.15
CA ARG A 32 -2.92 -0.68 13.06
C ARG A 32 -1.75 -0.07 12.31
N ALA A 33 -0.54 -0.57 12.52
CA ALA A 33 0.63 -0.11 11.79
C ALA A 33 0.49 -0.41 10.29
N GLY A 34 0.03 -1.60 9.93
CA GLY A 34 -0.26 -1.98 8.54
C GLY A 34 -1.34 -1.12 7.89
N HIS A 35 -2.45 -0.85 8.60
CA HIS A 35 -3.51 0.02 8.10
C HIS A 35 -3.02 1.45 7.86
N ARG A 36 -2.36 2.06 8.86
CA ARG A 36 -1.81 3.42 8.71
C ARG A 36 -0.79 3.51 7.59
N PHE A 37 0.02 2.47 7.39
CA PHE A 37 0.96 2.42 6.28
C PHE A 37 0.25 2.42 4.92
N ARG A 38 -0.84 1.65 4.76
CA ARG A 38 -1.62 1.63 3.52
C ARG A 38 -2.41 2.91 3.30
N GLU A 39 -2.94 3.51 4.35
CA GLU A 39 -3.59 4.84 4.30
C GLU A 39 -2.58 5.90 3.82
N GLY A 40 -1.40 5.96 4.42
CA GLY A 40 -0.35 6.90 3.98
C GLY A 40 0.11 6.66 2.54
N LEU A 41 0.10 5.41 2.06
CA LEU A 41 0.37 5.10 0.65
C LEU A 41 -0.73 5.62 -0.27
N ALA A 42 -1.99 5.54 0.15
CA ALA A 42 -3.13 6.04 -0.60
C ALA A 42 -3.10 7.57 -0.71
N ASP A 43 -2.83 8.25 0.42
CA ASP A 43 -2.72 9.71 0.47
C ASP A 43 -1.58 10.21 -0.42
N ALA A 44 -0.39 9.60 -0.29
CA ALA A 44 0.76 9.96 -1.12
C ALA A 44 0.54 9.66 -2.61
N LEU A 45 -0.19 8.57 -2.95
CA LEU A 45 -0.56 8.29 -4.33
C LEU A 45 -1.52 9.34 -4.88
N ALA A 46 -2.49 9.80 -4.08
CA ALA A 46 -3.49 10.79 -4.49
C ALA A 46 -2.87 12.15 -4.88
N GLU A 47 -1.76 12.52 -4.24
CA GLU A 47 -1.02 13.76 -4.55
C GLU A 47 -0.19 13.66 -5.84
N LEU A 48 0.10 12.44 -6.32
CA LEU A 48 0.91 12.20 -7.52
C LEU A 48 0.08 12.18 -8.80
N ARG A 49 0.72 12.55 -9.92
CA ARG A 49 0.15 12.38 -11.28
C ARG A 49 -0.18 10.93 -11.61
N LEU A 50 0.48 9.99 -10.94
CA LEU A 50 0.20 8.56 -11.06
C LEU A 50 -1.27 8.23 -10.77
N SER A 51 -1.92 8.89 -9.81
CA SER A 51 -3.35 8.68 -9.52
C SER A 51 -4.24 9.02 -10.74
N ARG A 52 -3.97 10.15 -11.39
CA ARG A 52 -4.66 10.57 -12.61
C ARG A 52 -4.39 9.61 -13.76
N MET A 53 -3.17 9.11 -13.87
CA MET A 53 -2.79 8.15 -14.90
C MET A 53 -3.47 6.78 -14.72
N LEU A 54 -3.59 6.30 -13.47
CA LEU A 54 -4.37 5.10 -13.17
C LEU A 54 -5.81 5.27 -13.65
N LYS A 55 -6.45 6.39 -13.28
CA LYS A 55 -7.81 6.72 -13.73
C LYS A 55 -7.92 6.81 -15.25
N TYR A 56 -6.96 7.45 -15.91
CA TYR A 56 -6.90 7.55 -17.37
C TYR A 56 -6.82 6.17 -18.04
N LEU A 57 -6.08 5.22 -17.45
CA LEU A 57 -6.00 3.84 -17.93
C LEU A 57 -7.20 2.97 -17.52
N GLY A 58 -8.18 3.56 -16.82
CA GLY A 58 -9.33 2.86 -16.27
C GLY A 58 -9.03 2.03 -15.03
N ILE A 59 -7.81 2.10 -14.47
CA ILE A 59 -7.40 1.37 -13.28
C ILE A 59 -7.91 2.11 -12.03
N ASP A 60 -8.64 1.40 -11.18
CA ASP A 60 -9.14 1.97 -9.93
C ASP A 60 -8.00 2.02 -8.91
N ALA A 61 -7.78 3.19 -8.30
CA ALA A 61 -6.67 3.41 -7.39
C ALA A 61 -6.77 2.53 -6.12
N ALA A 62 -7.98 2.32 -5.59
CA ALA A 62 -8.18 1.46 -4.42
C ALA A 62 -7.87 -0.01 -4.76
N THR A 63 -8.34 -0.49 -5.92
CA THR A 63 -8.03 -1.83 -6.42
C THR A 63 -6.53 -2.01 -6.66
N TYR A 64 -5.88 -1.04 -7.29
CA TYR A 64 -4.43 -1.03 -7.51
C TYR A 64 -3.65 -1.11 -6.20
N LEU A 65 -3.97 -0.22 -5.25
CA LEU A 65 -3.35 -0.22 -3.93
C LEU A 65 -3.60 -1.52 -3.17
N HIS A 66 -4.72 -2.21 -3.41
CA HIS A 66 -5.05 -3.47 -2.76
C HIS A 66 -4.29 -4.67 -3.33
N LYS A 67 -4.25 -4.78 -4.66
CA LYS A 67 -3.67 -5.92 -5.39
C LYS A 67 -2.15 -5.87 -5.50
N GLU A 68 -1.59 -4.68 -5.68
CA GLU A 68 -0.15 -4.53 -5.89
C GLU A 68 0.65 -4.59 -4.58
N GLN A 69 1.87 -5.08 -4.68
CA GLN A 69 2.79 -5.13 -3.55
C GLN A 69 3.24 -3.71 -3.19
N ALA A 70 3.32 -3.41 -1.89
CA ALA A 70 3.73 -2.09 -1.40
C ALA A 70 5.07 -1.61 -1.95
N VAL A 71 6.02 -2.52 -2.19
CA VAL A 71 7.33 -2.21 -2.78
C VAL A 71 7.18 -1.75 -4.23
N GLU A 72 6.37 -2.44 -5.03
CA GLU A 72 6.12 -2.04 -6.43
C GLU A 72 5.34 -0.72 -6.50
N ILE A 73 4.36 -0.51 -5.62
CA ILE A 73 3.65 0.76 -5.54
C ILE A 73 4.62 1.91 -5.26
N LYS A 74 5.51 1.77 -4.27
CA LYS A 74 6.53 2.79 -3.99
C LYS A 74 7.45 3.04 -5.17
N LYS A 75 7.92 1.98 -5.83
CA LYS A 75 8.75 2.09 -7.04
C LYS A 75 8.03 2.85 -8.15
N HIS A 76 6.74 2.58 -8.35
CA HIS A 76 5.92 3.31 -9.33
C HIS A 76 5.80 4.79 -8.98
N MET A 77 5.58 5.09 -7.69
CA MET A 77 5.50 6.47 -7.18
C MET A 77 6.82 7.21 -7.36
N GLU A 78 7.95 6.59 -6.99
CA GLU A 78 9.30 7.16 -7.13
C GLU A 78 9.63 7.43 -8.60
N ARG A 79 9.38 6.48 -9.51
CA ARG A 79 9.56 6.70 -10.96
C ARG A 79 8.66 7.81 -11.50
N CYS A 80 7.45 7.95 -10.97
CA CYS A 80 6.54 9.01 -11.38
C CYS A 80 7.02 10.38 -10.89
N ASP A 81 7.46 10.47 -9.65
CA ASP A 81 7.91 11.74 -9.06
C ASP A 81 9.25 12.21 -9.64
N ALA A 82 10.17 11.29 -9.90
CA ALA A 82 11.46 11.58 -10.53
C ALA A 82 11.38 11.81 -12.06
N CYS A 83 10.20 11.71 -12.66
CA CYS A 83 10.04 11.86 -14.11
C CYS A 83 10.20 13.31 -14.55
N ASP A 84 11.01 13.57 -15.58
CA ASP A 84 11.18 14.90 -16.17
C ASP A 84 10.06 15.28 -17.16
N ALA A 85 9.31 14.29 -17.67
CA ALA A 85 8.26 14.49 -18.67
C ALA A 85 6.89 14.87 -18.07
N LYS A 86 6.86 15.56 -16.91
CA LYS A 86 5.61 15.90 -16.18
C LYS A 86 4.65 16.73 -17.03
N SER A 87 5.14 17.74 -17.74
CA SER A 87 4.32 18.60 -18.61
C SER A 87 3.68 17.83 -19.77
N ARG A 88 4.45 16.92 -20.39
CA ARG A 88 3.96 16.04 -21.46
C ARG A 88 2.91 15.05 -20.91
N CYS A 89 3.12 14.54 -19.70
CA CYS A 89 2.14 13.72 -18.99
C CYS A 89 0.82 14.46 -18.81
N ASP A 90 0.85 15.67 -18.27
CA ASP A 90 -0.36 16.47 -18.06
C ASP A 90 -1.07 16.74 -19.39
N GLN A 91 -0.34 17.09 -20.45
CA GLN A 91 -0.93 17.29 -21.79
C GLN A 91 -1.68 16.05 -22.31
N VAL A 92 -1.07 14.86 -22.20
CA VAL A 92 -1.72 13.61 -22.66
C VAL A 92 -2.96 13.31 -21.81
N LEU A 93 -2.85 13.42 -20.49
CA LEU A 93 -3.96 13.13 -19.58
C LEU A 93 -5.16 14.09 -19.74
N ASP A 94 -4.93 15.31 -20.24
CA ASP A 94 -5.96 16.33 -20.41
C ASP A 94 -6.61 16.34 -21.81
N ASN A 95 -5.88 15.91 -22.85
CA ASN A 95 -6.30 16.12 -24.25
C ASN A 95 -6.55 14.84 -25.04
N GLU A 96 -5.96 13.70 -24.63
CA GLU A 96 -6.07 12.45 -25.37
C GLU A 96 -7.23 11.58 -24.87
N PRO A 97 -7.77 10.68 -25.71
CA PRO A 97 -8.84 9.77 -25.31
C PRO A 97 -8.41 8.85 -24.17
N ALA A 98 -9.18 8.84 -23.08
CA ALA A 98 -8.94 7.94 -21.96
C ALA A 98 -8.86 6.47 -22.43
N ALA A 99 -8.04 5.69 -21.73
CA ALA A 99 -7.73 4.28 -21.96
C ALA A 99 -6.79 3.96 -23.13
N ASP A 100 -6.38 4.93 -23.94
CA ASP A 100 -5.31 4.72 -24.92
C ASP A 100 -3.92 4.86 -24.26
N ALA A 101 -3.32 3.70 -24.00
CA ALA A 101 -2.02 3.58 -23.33
C ALA A 101 -0.83 3.82 -24.28
N GLU A 102 -1.04 3.97 -25.59
CA GLU A 102 0.02 4.25 -26.56
C GLU A 102 0.56 5.67 -26.41
N HIS A 103 -0.31 6.64 -26.14
CA HIS A 103 0.08 8.04 -25.90
C HIS A 103 0.98 8.21 -24.66
N LEU A 104 0.95 7.26 -23.73
CA LEU A 104 1.78 7.24 -22.53
C LEU A 104 3.09 6.44 -22.70
N GLY A 105 3.49 6.09 -23.92
CA GLY A 105 4.71 5.30 -24.19
C GLY A 105 6.02 5.90 -23.68
N PHE A 106 6.04 7.19 -23.32
CA PHE A 106 7.18 7.86 -22.69
C PHE A 106 7.22 7.71 -21.16
N CYS A 107 6.15 7.22 -20.54
CA CYS A 107 6.06 7.09 -19.09
C CYS A 107 6.80 5.83 -18.62
N ALA A 108 7.73 5.98 -17.67
CA ALA A 108 8.50 4.86 -17.12
C ALA A 108 7.65 3.78 -16.40
N ASN A 109 6.39 4.07 -16.08
CA ASN A 109 5.46 3.12 -15.45
C ASN A 109 4.55 2.42 -16.47
N ILE A 110 4.56 2.77 -17.75
CA ILE A 110 3.49 2.40 -18.68
C ILE A 110 3.39 0.88 -18.92
N ASP A 111 4.52 0.19 -18.99
CA ASP A 111 4.54 -1.24 -19.24
C ASP A 111 3.95 -2.03 -18.06
N ASP A 112 4.35 -1.67 -16.85
CA ASP A 112 3.82 -2.26 -15.61
C ASP A 112 2.31 -1.99 -15.48
N LEU A 113 1.85 -0.78 -15.78
CA LEU A 113 0.43 -0.44 -15.71
C LEU A 113 -0.40 -1.13 -16.81
N LYS A 114 0.16 -1.35 -18.00
CA LYS A 114 -0.49 -2.13 -19.06
C LYS A 114 -0.71 -3.57 -18.61
N GLU A 115 0.27 -4.15 -17.92
CA GLU A 115 0.17 -5.52 -17.41
C GLU A 115 -0.89 -5.62 -16.30
N ILE A 116 -0.87 -4.70 -15.34
CA ILE A 116 -1.88 -4.62 -14.27
C ILE A 116 -3.30 -4.51 -14.85
N ARG A 117 -3.44 -3.74 -15.94
CA ARG A 117 -4.73 -3.60 -16.64
C ARG A 117 -5.18 -4.90 -17.31
N ARG A 118 -4.26 -5.71 -17.85
CA ARG A 118 -4.57 -6.98 -18.52
C ARG A 118 -4.97 -8.08 -17.55
N VAL A 119 -4.37 -8.10 -16.36
CA VAL A 119 -4.60 -9.12 -15.32
C VAL A 119 -5.84 -8.81 -14.47
N ARG A 120 -6.51 -7.68 -14.73
CA ARG A 120 -7.81 -7.35 -14.14
C ARG A 120 -8.94 -8.15 -14.76
#